data_AF-A0A967IDX5-F1
#
_entry.id   AF-A0A967IDX5-F1
#
_cell.length_a   1.000
_cell.length_b   1.000
_cell.length_c   1.000
_cell.angle_alpha   90.00
_cell.angle_beta   90.00
_cell.angle_gamma   90.00
#
_symmetry.space_group_name_H-M   'P 1'
#
loop_
_entity.id
_entity.type
_entity.pdbx_description
1 polymer ?
#
loop_
_entity_poly.entity_id
_entity_poly.type
_entity_poly.pdbx_seq_one_letter_code
_entity_poly.pdbx_strand_id
1 'polypeptide(L)'
;GFVGATPLHVLNAISTLSNGGRVMWPHLVSDVLDGEGNVIEHYDPCVLWDIGDGEITPIDEIGAGCPNVPDSVREARRPTGSPDK
;
A
#
# COMPACT_ATOMS: atom_id res chain seq x y z
N GLY A 1 8.16 -12.63 -24.08
CA GLY A 1 7.25 -12.77 -22.93
C GLY A 1 6.40 -11.52 -22.82
N PHE A 2 5.16 -11.63 -22.36
CA PHE A 2 4.26 -10.50 -22.11
C PHE A 2 4.17 -10.29 -20.59
N VAL A 3 4.36 -9.07 -20.13
CA VAL A 3 4.14 -8.69 -18.73
C VAL A 3 2.88 -7.84 -18.69
N GLY A 4 1.83 -8.38 -18.07
CA GLY A 4 0.58 -7.65 -17.87
C GLY A 4 0.69 -6.70 -16.69
N ALA A 5 0.42 -5.41 -16.94
CA ALA A 5 0.31 -4.41 -15.89
C ALA A 5 -0.84 -3.46 -16.22
N THR A 6 -1.56 -3.01 -15.18
CA THR A 6 -2.54 -1.93 -15.34
C THR A 6 -1.79 -0.59 -15.33
N PRO A 7 -2.34 0.47 -15.95
CA PRO A 7 -1.77 1.81 -15.82
C PRO A 7 -1.60 2.25 -14.36
N LEU A 8 -2.53 1.83 -13.47
CA LEU A 8 -2.42 2.11 -12.03
C LEU A 8 -1.20 1.41 -11.40
N HIS A 9 -0.88 0.18 -11.80
CA HIS A 9 0.34 -0.49 -11.36
C HIS A 9 1.60 0.28 -11.79
N VAL A 10 1.63 0.76 -13.03
CA VAL A 10 2.79 1.52 -13.56
C VAL A 10 2.92 2.88 -12.85
N LEU A 11 1.81 3.59 -12.64
CA LEU A 11 1.80 4.84 -11.90
C LEU A 11 2.36 4.67 -10.48
N ASN A 12 1.90 3.64 -9.76
CA ASN A 12 2.38 3.39 -8.40
C ASN A 12 3.88 3.08 -8.37
N ALA A 13 4.37 2.32 -9.34
CA ALA A 13 5.80 2.03 -9.48
C ALA A 13 6.63 3.31 -9.71
N ILE A 14 6.18 4.22 -10.58
CA ILE A 14 6.87 5.49 -10.82
C ILE A 14 6.82 6.40 -9.59
N SER A 15 5.69 6.44 -8.87
CA SER A 15 5.54 7.21 -7.63
C SER A 15 6.54 6.77 -6.56
N THR A 16 6.73 5.45 -6.43
CA THR A 16 7.71 4.85 -5.51
C THR A 16 9.13 5.35 -5.75
N LEU A 17 9.54 5.47 -7.02
CA LEU A 17 10.86 6.02 -7.36
C LEU A 17 10.98 7.50 -6.97
N SER A 18 9.88 8.24 -7.09
CA SER A 18 9.85 9.69 -6.86
C SER A 18 9.77 10.04 -5.37
N ASN A 19 9.27 9.14 -4.54
CA ASN A 19 9.01 9.39 -3.12
C ASN A 19 10.03 8.72 -2.16
N GLY A 20 11.15 8.24 -2.70
CA GLY A 20 12.27 7.70 -1.92
C GLY A 20 12.21 6.20 -1.64
N GLY A 21 11.46 5.42 -2.44
CA GLY A 21 11.36 3.96 -2.27
C GLY A 21 10.11 3.50 -1.52
N ARG A 22 9.21 4.42 -1.13
CA ARG A 22 8.02 4.09 -0.35
C ARG A 22 6.88 3.66 -1.27
N VAL A 23 6.57 2.37 -1.29
CA VAL A 23 5.41 1.87 -2.02
C VAL A 23 4.17 2.18 -1.20
N MET A 24 3.26 2.95 -1.78
CA MET A 24 2.03 3.38 -1.10
C MET A 24 0.82 2.59 -1.59
N TRP A 25 -0.21 2.52 -0.75
CA TRP A 25 -1.55 2.12 -1.17
C TRP A 25 -2.19 3.30 -1.94
N PRO A 26 -2.44 3.16 -3.25
CA PRO A 26 -3.04 4.24 -4.03
C PRO A 26 -4.50 4.46 -3.62
N HIS A 27 -4.84 5.70 -3.31
CA HIS A 27 -6.19 6.15 -2.99
C HIS A 27 -6.52 7.47 -3.70
N LEU A 28 -7.80 7.75 -3.94
CA LEU A 28 -8.26 8.99 -4.57
C LEU A 28 -8.98 9.92 -3.59
N VAL A 29 -9.58 9.36 -2.55
CA VAL A 29 -10.41 10.08 -1.57
C VAL A 29 -9.58 10.30 -0.31
N SER A 30 -9.54 11.54 0.17
CA SER A 30 -8.97 11.91 1.48
C SER A 30 -10.01 11.88 2.59
N ASP A 31 -11.24 12.31 2.29
CA ASP A 31 -12.30 12.50 3.27
C ASP A 31 -13.66 12.05 2.73
N VAL A 32 -14.42 11.37 3.57
CA VAL A 32 -15.86 11.13 3.37
C VAL A 32 -16.63 12.10 4.25
N LEU A 33 -17.57 12.81 3.63
CA LEU A 33 -18.38 13.84 4.27
C LEU A 33 -19.83 13.36 4.41
N ASP A 34 -20.50 13.77 5.48
CA ASP A 34 -21.96 13.62 5.59
C ASP A 34 -22.71 14.69 4.78
N GLY A 35 -24.05 14.67 4.85
CA GLY A 35 -24.89 15.65 4.15
C GLY A 35 -24.79 17.08 4.69
N GLU A 36 -24.19 17.28 5.86
CA GLU A 36 -23.96 18.58 6.50
C GLU A 36 -22.53 19.09 6.26
N GLY A 37 -21.66 18.29 5.64
CA GLY A 37 -20.28 18.63 5.34
C GLY A 37 -19.29 18.32 6.47
N ASN A 38 -19.67 17.54 7.47
CA ASN A 38 -18.74 17.07 8.50
C ASN A 38 -17.97 15.85 8.00
N VAL A 39 -16.67 15.78 8.34
CA VAL A 39 -15.85 14.61 8.03
C VAL A 39 -16.27 13.45 8.93
N ILE A 40 -16.70 12.35 8.32
CA ILE A 40 -17.05 11.10 9.01
C ILE A 40 -15.96 10.03 8.87
N GLU A 41 -15.09 10.17 7.87
CA GLU A 41 -13.95 9.27 7.67
C GLU A 41 -12.80 10.02 6.99
N HIS A 42 -11.60 9.90 7.53
CA HIS A 42 -10.37 10.49 7.00
C HIS A 42 -9.37 9.39 6.62
N TYR A 43 -8.65 9.59 5.52
CA TYR A 43 -7.69 8.64 5.00
C TYR A 43 -6.29 9.25 4.89
N ASP A 44 -5.40 8.81 5.77
CA ASP A 44 -3.97 9.13 5.68
C ASP A 44 -3.26 8.31 4.58
N PRO A 45 -2.21 8.87 3.95
CA PRO A 45 -1.34 8.12 3.06
C PRO A 45 -0.78 6.88 3.78
N CYS A 46 -0.97 5.70 3.19
CA CYS A 46 -0.48 4.48 3.78
C CYS A 46 0.68 3.85 2.99
N VAL A 47 1.81 3.67 3.68
CA VAL A 47 2.97 2.97 3.13
C VAL A 47 2.78 1.47 3.35
N LEU A 48 2.92 0.71 2.27
CA LEU A 48 2.84 -0.75 2.29
C LEU A 48 4.19 -1.39 2.58
N TRP A 49 5.29 -0.80 2.08
CA TRP A 49 6.67 -1.19 2.37
C TRP A 49 7.64 -0.15 1.82
N ASP A 50 8.89 -0.18 2.29
CA ASP A 50 9.99 0.63 1.78
C ASP A 50 11.01 -0.26 1.04
N ILE A 51 11.64 0.31 0.02
CA ILE A 51 12.77 -0.28 -0.74
C ILE A 51 13.91 0.72 -0.94
N GLY A 52 13.89 1.87 -0.26
CA GLY A 52 14.84 2.97 -0.44
C GLY A 52 16.28 2.62 -0.06
N ASP A 53 16.47 1.64 0.83
CA ASP A 53 17.77 1.11 1.25
C ASP A 53 18.20 -0.14 0.47
N GLY A 54 17.37 -0.62 -0.46
CA GLY A 54 17.61 -1.82 -1.26
C GLY A 54 17.13 -3.12 -0.61
N GLU A 55 16.58 -3.06 0.60
CA GLU A 55 15.95 -4.20 1.28
C GLU A 55 14.43 -4.03 1.29
N ILE A 56 13.68 -5.13 1.17
CA ILE A 56 12.21 -5.07 1.25
C ILE A 56 11.83 -5.13 2.73
N THR A 57 11.23 -4.06 3.25
CA THR A 57 10.71 -4.05 4.63
C THR A 57 9.65 -5.13 4.84
N PRO A 58 9.66 -5.87 5.98
CA PRO A 58 8.58 -6.77 6.34
C PRO A 58 7.23 -6.03 6.48
N ILE A 59 6.17 -6.61 5.92
CA ILE A 59 4.82 -5.99 5.87
C ILE A 59 4.15 -5.86 7.25
N ASP A 60 4.64 -6.60 8.23
CA ASP A 60 4.23 -6.56 9.63
C ASP A 60 4.81 -5.35 10.38
N GLU A 61 5.84 -4.71 9.85
CA GLU A 61 6.42 -3.46 10.38
C GLU A 61 5.83 -2.21 9.70
N ILE A 62 5.61 -2.27 8.38
CA ILE A 62 5.01 -1.20 7.58
C ILE A 62 3.86 -1.81 6.77
N GLY A 63 2.62 -1.37 7.02
CA GLY A 63 1.39 -1.88 6.37
C GLY A 63 0.27 -2.28 7.34
N ALA A 64 0.58 -2.54 8.61
CA ALA A 64 -0.41 -2.80 9.65
C ALA A 64 -1.42 -1.64 9.82
N GLY A 65 -0.96 -0.40 9.62
CA GLY A 65 -1.76 0.82 9.72
C GLY A 65 -2.61 1.19 8.48
N CYS A 66 -2.74 0.32 7.48
CA CYS A 66 -3.52 0.62 6.26
C CYS A 66 -4.96 0.08 6.32
N PRO A 67 -5.95 0.77 6.91
CA PRO A 67 -7.28 0.21 7.18
C PRO A 67 -8.01 -0.30 5.92
N ASN A 68 -7.72 0.28 4.75
CA ASN A 68 -8.46 0.00 3.51
C ASN A 68 -7.74 -0.94 2.53
N VAL A 69 -6.64 -1.57 2.94
CA VAL A 69 -5.99 -2.58 2.11
C VAL A 69 -6.79 -3.88 2.23
N PRO A 70 -7.33 -4.44 1.12
CA PRO A 70 -8.10 -5.68 1.15
C PRO A 70 -7.29 -6.84 1.71
N ASP A 71 -7.95 -7.73 2.45
CA ASP A 71 -7.31 -8.93 3.02
C ASP A 71 -6.62 -9.80 1.98
N SER A 72 -7.12 -9.83 0.74
CA SER A 72 -6.49 -10.55 -0.37
C SER A 72 -5.10 -10.01 -0.73
N VAL A 73 -4.89 -8.70 -0.62
CA VAL A 73 -3.60 -8.05 -0.86
C VAL A 73 -2.64 -8.31 0.30
N ARG A 74 -3.16 -8.27 1.53
CA ARG A 74 -2.41 -8.62 2.75
C ARG A 74 -1.94 -10.07 2.69
N GLU A 75 -2.82 -10.99 2.29
CA GLU A 75 -2.53 -12.42 2.23
C GLU A 75 -1.58 -12.78 1.10
N ALA A 76 -1.73 -12.17 -0.08
CA ALA A 76 -0.85 -12.41 -1.23
C ALA A 76 0.63 -12.07 -0.94
N ARG A 77 0.90 -11.27 0.09
CA ARG A 77 2.24 -10.86 0.51
C ARG A 77 2.67 -11.50 1.83
N ARG A 78 1.81 -12.28 2.50
CA ARG A 78 2.21 -13.00 3.70
C ARG A 78 3.37 -13.92 3.33
N PRO A 79 4.50 -13.91 4.09
CA PRO A 79 5.59 -14.82 3.81
C PRO A 79 5.03 -16.25 3.79
N THR A 80 5.23 -16.97 2.69
CA THR A 80 4.78 -18.35 2.49
C THR A 80 5.68 -19.31 3.27
N GLY A 81 5.78 -19.09 4.58
CA GLY A 81 6.62 -19.85 5.48
C GLY A 81 6.42 -19.36 6.91
N SER A 82 5.68 -20.12 7.71
CA SER A 82 6.01 -20.25 9.13
C SER A 82 7.48 -20.67 9.19
N PRO A 83 8.32 -20.09 10.07
CA PRO A 83 9.56 -20.73 10.44
C PRO A 83 9.19 -21.97 11.26
N ASP A 84 8.80 -23.04 10.58
CA ASP A 84 8.78 -24.37 11.18
C ASP A 84 10.24 -24.76 11.43
N LYS A 85 10.67 -24.51 12.68
CA LYS A 85 11.79 -25.10 13.43
C LYS A 85 13.18 -25.13 12.80
#